data_AF-A0AAV9CVN7-F1
#
_entry.id   AF-A0AAV9CVN7-F1
#
_cell.length_a   1.000
_cell.length_b   1.000
_cell.length_c   1.000
_cell.angle_alpha   90.00
_cell.angle_beta   90.00
_cell.angle_gamma   90.00
#
_symmetry.space_group_name_H-M   'P 1'
#
loop_
_entity.id
_entity.type
_entity.pdbx_description
1 polymer ?
#
loop_
_entity_poly.entity_id
_entity_poly.type
_entity_poly.pdbx_seq_one_letter_code
_entity_poly.pdbx_strand_id
1 'polypeptide(L)' 'MNDVLQRENSSGRASSVDPSDSETVYTKDNVAIHPTQYASERISGRLRLVKQGPSLFMETMATKI' A
#
# COMPACT_ATOMS: atom_id res chain seq x y z
N MET A 1 -6.78 -7.79 -32.09
CA MET A 1 -7.43 -6.77 -31.26
C MET A 1 -6.90 -6.95 -29.84
N ASN A 2 -6.27 -5.93 -29.25
CA ASN A 2 -5.70 -6.03 -27.90
C ASN A 2 -6.63 -5.29 -26.94
N ASP A 3 -7.37 -6.04 -26.13
CA ASP A 3 -8.24 -5.47 -25.09
C ASP A 3 -7.39 -5.07 -23.87
N VAL A 4 -7.03 -3.79 -23.81
CA VAL A 4 -6.46 -3.14 -22.63
C VAL A 4 -7.59 -2.97 -21.61
N LEU A 5 -7.52 -3.71 -20.50
CA LEU A 5 -8.40 -3.53 -19.35
C LEU A 5 -8.17 -2.15 -18.74
N GLN A 6 -9.06 -1.20 -19.07
CA GLN A 6 -9.11 0.11 -18.43
C GLN A 6 -9.56 -0.07 -16.97
N ARG A 7 -8.68 0.32 -16.06
CA ARG A 7 -8.92 0.31 -14.61
C ARG A 7 -9.84 1.50 -14.29
N GLU A 8 -11.11 1.25 -14.00
CA GLU A 8 -12.09 2.28 -13.63
C GLU A 8 -11.65 2.98 -12.33
N ASN A 9 -11.32 4.27 -12.41
CA ASN A 9 -11.06 5.11 -11.26
C ASN A 9 -12.38 5.77 -10.83
N SER A 10 -13.08 5.14 -9.89
CA SER A 10 -14.29 5.72 -9.30
C SER A 10 -13.92 7.02 -8.59
N SER A 11 -14.30 8.13 -9.20
CA SER A 11 -14.11 9.50 -8.70
C SER A 11 -15.08 9.77 -7.55
N GLY A 12 -14.91 9.06 -6.43
CA GLY A 12 -15.56 9.37 -5.17
C GLY A 12 -14.78 10.47 -4.47
N ARG A 13 -15.33 11.68 -4.42
CA ARG A 13 -14.90 12.87 -3.64
C ARG A 13 -13.73 12.59 -2.68
N ALA A 14 -12.50 12.74 -3.16
CA ALA A 14 -11.36 12.84 -2.27
C ALA A 14 -11.49 14.17 -1.53
N SER A 15 -11.90 14.13 -0.26
CA SER A 15 -11.59 15.22 0.66
C SER A 15 -10.09 15.50 0.50
N SER A 16 -9.72 16.73 0.18
CA SER A 16 -8.32 17.13 0.07
C SER A 16 -7.67 16.92 1.44
N VAL A 17 -7.05 15.77 1.65
CA VAL A 17 -6.36 15.50 2.91
C VAL A 17 -5.03 16.21 2.83
N ASP A 18 -4.82 17.16 3.72
CA ASP A 18 -3.56 17.88 3.83
C ASP A 18 -2.43 16.85 4.05
N PRO A 19 -1.42 16.78 3.18
CA PRO A 19 -0.31 15.84 3.35
C PRO A 19 0.45 16.05 4.68
N SER A 20 0.30 17.20 5.34
CA SER A 20 0.95 17.49 6.64
C SER A 20 0.41 16.68 7.83
N ASP A 21 -0.78 16.08 7.71
CA ASP A 21 -1.46 15.37 8.82
C ASP A 21 -1.23 13.84 8.79
N SER A 22 -0.22 13.39 8.04
CA SER A 22 0.14 11.97 7.98
C SER A 22 1.27 11.63 8.96
N GLU A 23 1.02 10.68 9.86
CA GLU A 23 1.97 10.23 10.86
C GLU A 23 2.24 8.73 10.71
N THR A 24 3.51 8.33 10.66
CA THR A 24 3.87 6.91 10.74
C THR A 24 3.86 6.46 12.19
N VAL A 25 2.83 5.71 12.59
CA VAL A 25 2.65 5.23 13.98
C VAL A 25 3.28 3.85 14.22
N TYR A 26 3.65 3.15 13.15
CA TYR A 26 4.34 1.86 13.23
C TYR A 26 5.22 1.61 12.01
N THR A 27 6.40 1.01 12.22
CA THR A 27 7.26 0.49 11.16
C THR A 27 7.83 -0.86 11.56
N LYS A 28 7.82 -1.82 10.64
CA LYS A 28 8.51 -3.10 10.78
C LYS A 28 9.26 -3.45 9.51
N ASP A 29 10.56 -3.66 9.66
CA ASP A 29 11.44 -4.17 8.61
C ASP A 29 11.37 -5.70 8.52
N ASN A 30 11.84 -6.23 7.39
CA ASN A 30 11.97 -7.67 7.13
C ASN A 30 10.63 -8.43 7.26
N VAL A 31 9.54 -7.78 6.86
CA VAL A 31 8.24 -8.44 6.74
C VAL A 31 8.23 -9.26 5.46
N ALA A 32 7.77 -10.49 5.53
CA ALA A 32 7.55 -11.30 4.35
C ALA A 32 6.27 -10.89 3.65
N ILE A 33 6.36 -10.63 2.35
CA ILE A 33 5.25 -10.24 1.49
C ILE A 33 5.02 -11.36 0.46
N HIS A 34 3.77 -11.77 0.33
CA HIS A 34 3.31 -12.70 -0.70
C HIS A 34 2.41 -11.93 -1.68
N PRO A 35 2.90 -11.57 -2.89
CA PRO A 35 2.12 -10.79 -3.86
C PRO A 35 0.83 -11.49 -4.29
N THR A 36 0.83 -12.83 -4.24
CA THR A 36 -0.35 -13.67 -4.42
C THR A 36 -0.32 -14.77 -3.37
N GLN A 37 -1.49 -15.31 -3.03
CA GLN A 37 -1.64 -16.44 -2.10
C GLN A 37 -0.92 -17.72 -2.59
N TYR A 38 -0.52 -17.78 -3.86
CA TYR A 38 0.10 -18.95 -4.49
C TYR A 38 1.58 -18.73 -4.86
N ALA A 39 2.17 -17.57 -4.53
CA ALA A 39 3.57 -17.31 -4.82
C ALA A 39 4.47 -18.18 -3.92
N SER A 40 5.33 -18.99 -4.55
CA SER A 40 6.34 -19.79 -3.86
C SER A 40 7.48 -18.94 -3.29
N GLU A 41 7.78 -17.82 -3.96
CA GLU A 41 8.84 -16.90 -3.55
C GLU A 41 8.30 -15.85 -2.57
N ARG A 42 9.02 -15.69 -1.46
CA ARG A 42 8.77 -14.63 -0.47
C ARG A 42 9.68 -13.47 -0.81
N ILE A 43 9.09 -12.29 -1.02
CA ILE A 43 9.88 -11.06 -1.06
C ILE A 43 9.89 -10.44 0.33
N SER A 44 11.04 -9.92 0.74
CA SER A 44 11.14 -9.15 1.97
C SER A 44 10.66 -7.73 1.72
N GLY A 45 10.22 -7.04 2.77
CA GLY A 45 9.84 -5.65 2.66
C GLY A 45 9.65 -4.97 4.00
N ARG A 46 9.22 -3.72 3.94
CA ARG A 46 8.87 -2.90 5.09
C ARG A 46 7.37 -2.68 5.13
N LEU A 47 6.79 -2.87 6.30
CA LEU A 47 5.41 -2.50 6.61
C LEU A 47 5.39 -1.18 7.38
N ARG A 48 4.53 -0.25 6.98
CA ARG A 48 4.25 0.98 7.72
C ARG A 48 2.75 1.10 7.98
N LEU A 49 2.40 1.58 9.17
CA LEU A 49 1.05 2.06 9.45
C LEU A 49 1.08 3.57 9.51
N VAL A 50 0.27 4.20 8.67
CA VAL A 50 0.19 5.66 8.54
C VAL A 50 -1.19 6.12 8.99
N LYS A 51 -1.24 6.93 10.03
CA LYS A 51 -2.46 7.58 10.50
C LYS A 51 -2.64 8.89 9.73
N GLN A 52 -3.83 9.12 9.20
CA GLN A 52 -4.21 10.37 8.54
C GLN A 52 -5.63 10.75 8.98
N GLY A 53 -5.74 11.80 9.81
CA GLY A 53 -7.00 12.11 10.50
C GLY A 53 -7.48 10.92 11.36
N PRO A 54 -8.75 10.47 11.23
CA PRO A 54 -9.28 9.28 11.90
C PRO A 54 -9.00 7.96 11.14
N SER A 55 -8.38 8.02 9.96
CA SER A 55 -8.11 6.86 9.11
C SER A 55 -6.72 6.28 9.37
N LEU A 56 -6.60 4.96 9.20
CA LEU A 56 -5.34 4.24 9.29
C LEU A 56 -5.09 3.49 7.98
N PHE A 57 -3.93 3.74 7.37
CA PHE A 57 -3.50 3.13 6.12
C PHE A 57 -2.34 2.18 6.38
N MET A 58 -2.31 1.10 5.60
CA MET A 58 -1.21 0.15 5.58
C MET A 58 -0.45 0.31 4.28
N GLU A 59 0.84 0.61 4.38
CA GLU A 59 1.75 0.72 3.24
C GLU A 59 2.77 -0.42 3.31
N THR A 60 3.03 -1.06 2.16
CA THR A 60 4.11 -2.04 2.03
C THR A 60 5.12 -1.56 1.00
N MET A 61 6.41 -1.64 1.33
CA MET A 61 7.49 -1.41 0.39
C MET A 61 8.23 -2.72 0.18
N ALA A 62 7.98 -3.35 -0.96
CA ALA A 62 8.67 -4.57 -1.37
C ALA A 62 10.12 -4.25 -1.71
N THR A 63 11.04 -5.02 -1.12
CA THR A 63 12.46 -5.01 -1.48
C THR A 63 12.76 -6.34 -2.15
N LYS A 64 13.02 -6.31 -3.46
CA LYS A 64 13.49 -7.50 -4.17
C LYS A 64 14.93 -7.78 -3.74
N ILE A 65 15.19 -9.03 -3.37
CA ILE A 65 16.51 -9.53 -2.99
C ILE A 65 17.34 -9.75 -4.26
#